data_AF-A0A937B8Q1-F1
#
_entry.id   AF-A0A937B8Q1-F1
#
_cell.length_a   1.000
_cell.length_b   1.000
_cell.length_c   1.000
_cell.angle_alpha   90.00
_cell.angle_beta   90.00
_cell.angle_gamma   90.00
#
_symmetry.space_group_name_H-M   'P 1'
#
loop_
_entity.id
_entity.type
_entity.pdbx_description
1 polymer ?
#
loop_
_entity_poly.entity_id
_entity_poly.type
_entity_poly.pdbx_seq_one_letter_code
_entity_poly.pdbx_strand_id
1 'polypeptide(L)'
;MTRAQFAAAPGQPGSTAMYWDSSAFTGWANGCTVQRGYINISNPSLGTVDLGSEQDALGLPDGSTVISLGDSGVAVLTFPYPIQNAAGPDFAVFENGFTNNYLELAFVEVSSDGEHFFRFPAISHVDTLTQLDNFSYSDLTKVHNFAGKYRALYGTPFDLDEVPDDPALNKSAVTHIRLVDVVGSLQAPYRSYDNEGRPVNDPWPTEFASGGFDLDAVGVIHFAFGTGVDEYTQKSDELRAWPNPATDLIYIQNIGPGTSYTLISSTGSVILNGRSASGTLQLQMAALAPGIYYFKTAQQCIALVKQ
;
A
#
# COMPACT_ATOMS: atom_id res chain seq x y z
N MET A 1 -39.39 1.41 -4.23
CA MET A 1 -38.03 0.93 -3.89
C MET A 1 -37.10 2.12 -4.08
N THR A 2 -36.67 2.73 -2.99
CA THR A 2 -35.55 3.67 -3.00
C THR A 2 -34.32 2.88 -3.45
N ARG A 3 -33.71 3.24 -4.58
CA ARG A 3 -32.40 2.70 -4.94
C ARG A 3 -31.40 3.20 -3.90
N ALA A 4 -30.65 2.30 -3.27
CA ALA A 4 -29.49 2.69 -2.47
C ALA A 4 -28.53 3.49 -3.37
N GLN A 5 -28.03 4.62 -2.88
CA GLN A 5 -27.16 5.49 -3.67
C GLN A 5 -25.74 4.92 -3.75
N PHE A 6 -25.25 4.37 -2.63
CA PHE A 6 -23.98 3.66 -2.54
C PHE A 6 -24.13 2.25 -1.98
N ALA A 7 -23.00 1.52 -1.97
CA ALA A 7 -22.93 0.11 -1.61
C ALA A 7 -23.63 -0.22 -0.28
N ALA A 8 -24.29 -1.39 -0.26
CA ALA A 8 -25.10 -1.85 0.85
C ALA A 8 -24.29 -2.53 1.98
N ALA A 9 -24.96 -2.81 3.09
CA ALA A 9 -24.36 -3.44 4.27
C ALA A 9 -23.84 -4.86 3.96
N PRO A 10 -22.85 -5.37 4.73
CA PRO A 10 -22.35 -6.73 4.55
C PRO A 10 -23.47 -7.78 4.50
N GLY A 11 -23.37 -8.70 3.53
CA GLY A 11 -24.36 -9.76 3.32
C GLY A 11 -25.66 -9.32 2.63
N GLN A 12 -25.80 -8.04 2.25
CA GLN A 12 -26.92 -7.54 1.45
C GLN A 12 -26.56 -7.48 -0.04
N PRO A 13 -27.54 -7.65 -0.95
CA PRO A 13 -27.32 -7.42 -2.38
C PRO A 13 -26.74 -6.02 -2.66
N GLY A 14 -25.67 -5.94 -3.44
CA GLY A 14 -24.99 -4.69 -3.75
C GLY A 14 -24.01 -4.21 -2.67
N SER A 15 -23.67 -5.04 -1.70
CA SER A 15 -22.55 -4.77 -0.79
C SER A 15 -21.21 -4.92 -1.51
N THR A 16 -20.27 -4.04 -1.19
CA THR A 16 -18.86 -4.15 -1.58
C THR A 16 -17.96 -4.54 -0.41
N ALA A 17 -18.52 -4.76 0.79
CA ALA A 17 -17.76 -5.07 1.99
C ALA A 17 -16.88 -6.31 1.78
N MET A 18 -15.59 -6.21 2.11
CA MET A 18 -14.64 -7.31 1.99
C MET A 18 -14.37 -7.91 3.35
N TYR A 19 -14.73 -9.17 3.54
CA TYR A 19 -14.44 -9.87 4.80
C TYR A 19 -12.93 -10.15 4.90
N TRP A 20 -12.36 -10.02 6.09
CA TRP A 20 -10.90 -10.02 6.32
C TRP A 20 -10.16 -11.26 5.81
N ASP A 21 -10.81 -12.43 5.79
CA ASP A 21 -10.21 -13.70 5.34
C ASP A 21 -10.39 -13.95 3.82
N SER A 22 -10.91 -12.96 3.09
CA SER A 22 -11.06 -13.03 1.65
C SER A 22 -9.73 -13.36 0.99
N SER A 23 -9.74 -14.36 0.10
CA SER A 23 -8.56 -14.75 -0.69
C SER A 23 -8.09 -13.67 -1.68
N ALA A 24 -8.83 -12.56 -1.79
CA ALA A 24 -8.41 -11.40 -2.57
C ALA A 24 -7.24 -10.66 -1.92
N PHE A 25 -7.10 -10.70 -0.59
CA PHE A 25 -5.98 -10.04 0.08
C PHE A 25 -4.67 -10.79 -0.16
N THR A 26 -3.66 -10.08 -0.66
CA THR A 26 -2.32 -10.58 -0.94
C THR A 26 -1.29 -10.14 0.10
N GLY A 27 -1.68 -9.24 1.01
CA GLY A 27 -1.00 -8.98 2.26
C GLY A 27 -1.54 -7.72 2.95
N TRP A 28 -0.76 -7.16 3.86
CA TRP A 28 -1.22 -6.16 4.83
C TRP A 28 -0.17 -5.08 5.04
N ALA A 29 -0.58 -3.94 5.60
CA ALA A 29 0.34 -2.93 6.08
C ALA A 29 1.35 -3.53 7.08
N ASN A 30 2.61 -3.12 6.97
CA ASN A 30 3.71 -3.58 7.84
C ASN A 30 4.48 -2.42 8.50
N GLY A 31 4.05 -1.19 8.28
CA GLY A 31 4.50 -0.02 9.01
C GLY A 31 3.36 0.99 9.15
N CYS A 32 3.37 1.72 10.25
CA CYS A 32 2.38 2.74 10.56
C CYS A 32 3.04 3.85 11.40
N THR A 33 2.70 5.10 11.11
CA THR A 33 3.00 6.25 11.97
C THR A 33 1.71 7.02 12.22
N VAL A 34 1.51 7.47 13.47
CA VAL A 34 0.28 8.18 13.86
C VAL A 34 0.60 9.51 14.49
N GLN A 35 -0.10 10.54 14.03
CA GLN A 35 -0.26 11.80 14.74
C GLN A 35 -1.65 11.82 15.36
N ARG A 36 -1.73 11.68 16.69
CA ARG A 36 -3.00 11.69 17.42
C ARG A 36 -3.69 13.03 17.33
N GLY A 37 -4.99 12.98 17.07
CA GLY A 37 -5.94 14.07 17.14
C GLY A 37 -6.45 14.30 18.56
N TYR A 38 -7.31 15.31 18.71
CA TYR A 38 -7.83 15.71 20.02
C TYR A 38 -8.91 14.75 20.52
N ILE A 39 -9.07 14.66 21.85
CA ILE A 39 -10.28 14.05 22.45
C ILE A 39 -11.52 14.88 22.07
N ASN A 40 -11.37 16.20 22.01
CA ASN A 40 -12.36 17.12 21.47
C ASN A 40 -11.64 18.35 20.91
N ILE A 41 -11.72 18.56 19.60
CA ILE A 41 -11.07 19.69 18.93
C ILE A 41 -11.62 21.06 19.37
N SER A 42 -12.85 21.11 19.87
CA SER A 42 -13.45 22.32 20.47
C SER A 42 -12.93 22.61 21.88
N ASN A 43 -12.30 21.63 22.53
CA ASN A 43 -11.68 21.77 23.85
C ASN A 43 -10.28 21.12 23.90
N PRO A 44 -9.25 21.74 23.30
CA PRO A 44 -7.90 21.17 23.25
C PRO A 44 -7.24 20.91 24.62
N SER A 45 -7.75 21.48 25.71
CA SER A 45 -7.24 21.24 27.06
C SER A 45 -7.46 19.81 27.57
N LEU A 46 -8.36 19.04 26.93
CA LEU A 46 -8.57 17.62 27.21
C LEU A 46 -7.41 16.75 26.72
N GLY A 47 -6.56 17.27 25.82
CA GLY A 47 -5.44 16.52 25.23
C GLY A 47 -5.87 15.71 24.01
N THR A 48 -5.08 14.69 23.69
CA THR A 48 -5.25 13.79 22.55
C THR A 48 -5.73 12.42 22.99
N VAL A 49 -6.34 11.67 22.08
CA VAL A 49 -6.70 10.27 22.33
C VAL A 49 -5.46 9.42 22.59
N ASP A 50 -5.61 8.31 23.31
CA ASP A 50 -4.49 7.48 23.77
C ASP A 50 -4.73 5.95 23.69
N LEU A 51 -5.85 5.51 23.10
CA LEU A 51 -6.10 4.08 22.88
C LEU A 51 -5.16 3.50 21.79
N GLY A 52 -4.51 2.38 22.11
CA GLY A 52 -3.73 1.60 21.15
C GLY A 52 -2.36 2.17 20.79
N SER A 53 -1.70 1.53 19.83
CA SER A 53 -0.36 1.83 19.34
C SER A 53 -0.27 1.57 17.84
N GLU A 54 0.76 2.07 17.17
CA GLU A 54 0.93 1.89 15.73
C GLU A 54 1.05 0.40 15.32
N GLN A 55 1.44 -0.47 16.24
CA GLN A 55 1.50 -1.92 16.01
C GLN A 55 0.13 -2.56 15.88
N ASP A 56 -0.89 -1.96 16.50
CA ASP A 56 -2.26 -2.47 16.51
C ASP A 56 -2.95 -2.26 15.14
N ALA A 57 -2.37 -1.44 14.26
CA ALA A 57 -2.84 -1.22 12.88
C ALA A 57 -2.18 -2.16 11.85
N LEU A 58 -1.27 -3.05 12.27
CA LEU A 58 -0.46 -3.86 11.36
C LEU A 58 -0.94 -5.29 11.27
N GLY A 59 -0.79 -5.87 10.07
CA GLY A 59 -1.18 -7.25 9.84
C GLY A 59 -2.69 -7.42 9.69
N LEU A 60 -3.19 -8.56 10.18
CA LEU A 60 -4.59 -8.96 10.02
C LEU A 60 -5.47 -8.23 11.04
N PRO A 61 -6.67 -7.76 10.64
CA PRO A 61 -7.62 -7.19 11.57
C PRO A 61 -8.15 -8.28 12.50
N ASP A 62 -8.39 -7.91 13.75
CA ASP A 62 -9.00 -8.80 14.74
C ASP A 62 -10.39 -8.31 15.22
N GLY A 63 -10.77 -7.09 14.82
CA GLY A 63 -12.05 -6.46 15.17
C GLY A 63 -12.13 -5.95 16.61
N SER A 64 -11.02 -5.88 17.34
CA SER A 64 -10.98 -5.53 18.76
C SER A 64 -9.76 -4.70 19.20
N THR A 65 -8.58 -4.97 18.63
CA THR A 65 -7.34 -4.24 18.90
C THR A 65 -7.18 -3.17 17.84
N VAL A 66 -7.22 -1.90 18.24
CA VAL A 66 -7.20 -0.76 17.31
C VAL A 66 -6.34 0.36 17.83
N ILE A 67 -6.00 1.29 16.93
CA ILE A 67 -5.45 2.60 17.26
C ILE A 67 -6.44 3.71 16.86
N SER A 68 -6.89 4.49 17.84
CA SER A 68 -7.82 5.59 17.62
C SER A 68 -7.14 6.84 17.09
N LEU A 69 -7.73 7.52 16.12
CA LEU A 69 -7.12 8.73 15.57
C LEU A 69 -7.46 9.98 16.39
N GLY A 70 -8.67 10.10 16.93
CA GLY A 70 -9.15 11.32 17.56
C GLY A 70 -9.43 12.44 16.55
N ASP A 71 -10.08 13.51 16.99
CA ASP A 71 -10.50 14.61 16.12
C ASP A 71 -9.31 15.17 15.33
N SER A 72 -9.36 15.06 13.99
CA SER A 72 -8.28 15.44 13.03
C SER A 72 -6.98 14.64 13.14
N GLY A 73 -7.01 13.46 13.76
CA GLY A 73 -5.89 12.54 13.81
C GLY A 73 -5.54 11.99 12.43
N VAL A 74 -4.29 11.57 12.28
CA VAL A 74 -3.73 11.10 11.00
C VAL A 74 -2.91 9.84 11.22
N ALA A 75 -3.14 8.82 10.40
CA ALA A 75 -2.28 7.65 10.29
C ALA A 75 -1.69 7.55 8.89
N VAL A 76 -0.40 7.22 8.78
CA VAL A 76 0.25 6.90 7.51
C VAL A 76 0.76 5.47 7.57
N LEU A 77 0.20 4.62 6.71
CA LEU A 77 0.56 3.22 6.59
C LEU A 77 1.51 2.99 5.42
N THR A 78 2.44 2.06 5.61
CA THR A 78 3.39 1.58 4.59
C THR A 78 3.30 0.08 4.41
N PHE A 79 3.83 -0.39 3.28
CA PHE A 79 3.63 -1.74 2.79
C PHE A 79 4.94 -2.41 2.37
N PRO A 80 5.03 -3.75 2.42
CA PRO A 80 6.23 -4.47 2.01
C PRO A 80 6.53 -4.36 0.51
N TYR A 81 5.50 -4.11 -0.30
CA TYR A 81 5.60 -3.86 -1.74
C TYR A 81 4.67 -2.71 -2.12
N PRO A 82 4.93 -1.98 -3.22
CA PRO A 82 3.99 -0.98 -3.72
C PRO A 82 2.65 -1.62 -4.09
N ILE A 83 1.56 -0.89 -3.87
CA ILE A 83 0.22 -1.21 -4.35
C ILE A 83 0.14 -0.72 -5.80
N GLN A 84 -0.36 -1.56 -6.70
CA GLN A 84 -0.65 -1.18 -8.08
C GLN A 84 -2.15 -1.10 -8.30
N ASN A 85 -2.54 -0.11 -9.07
CA ASN A 85 -3.88 -0.02 -9.63
C ASN A 85 -4.13 -1.17 -10.61
N ALA A 86 -5.16 -1.96 -10.35
CA ALA A 86 -5.63 -3.01 -11.24
C ALA A 86 -7.16 -2.98 -11.34
N ALA A 87 -7.76 -4.01 -11.91
CA ALA A 87 -9.22 -4.01 -12.10
C ALA A 87 -9.95 -4.14 -10.76
N GLY A 88 -10.71 -3.11 -10.39
CA GLY A 88 -11.48 -3.05 -9.16
C GLY A 88 -10.62 -2.66 -7.96
N PRO A 89 -11.12 -2.85 -6.73
CA PRO A 89 -10.42 -2.39 -5.53
C PRO A 89 -9.00 -2.96 -5.38
N ASP A 90 -8.08 -2.11 -4.92
CA ASP A 90 -6.66 -2.43 -4.75
C ASP A 90 -6.26 -2.61 -3.28
N PHE A 91 -7.04 -2.05 -2.36
CA PHE A 91 -6.89 -2.26 -0.92
C PHE A 91 -8.22 -2.07 -0.20
N ALA A 92 -8.27 -2.42 1.08
CA ALA A 92 -9.40 -2.16 1.95
C ALA A 92 -8.93 -1.70 3.35
N VAL A 93 -9.68 -0.77 3.94
CA VAL A 93 -9.42 -0.23 5.29
C VAL A 93 -10.42 -0.83 6.26
N PHE A 94 -9.93 -1.31 7.40
CA PHE A 94 -10.68 -1.98 8.46
C PHE A 94 -10.76 -1.10 9.71
N GLU A 95 -11.94 -1.12 10.32
CA GLU A 95 -12.33 -0.39 11.53
C GLU A 95 -13.08 -1.39 12.43
N ASN A 96 -13.30 -1.06 13.72
CA ASN A 96 -13.86 -1.98 14.72
C ASN A 96 -15.37 -1.80 14.99
N GLY A 97 -16.12 -1.23 14.06
CA GLY A 97 -17.49 -0.80 14.27
C GLY A 97 -18.39 -1.96 14.68
N PHE A 98 -19.25 -1.73 15.67
CA PHE A 98 -19.98 -2.83 16.32
C PHE A 98 -21.23 -3.28 15.54
N THR A 99 -21.76 -2.43 14.65
CA THR A 99 -23.02 -2.68 13.92
C THR A 99 -22.96 -2.09 12.51
N ASN A 100 -23.86 -2.51 11.61
CA ASN A 100 -23.90 -2.04 10.21
C ASN A 100 -24.24 -0.54 10.04
N ASN A 101 -24.64 0.14 11.10
CA ASN A 101 -25.08 1.53 11.08
C ASN A 101 -24.32 2.39 12.09
N TYR A 102 -23.33 1.82 12.78
CA TYR A 102 -22.37 2.58 13.56
C TYR A 102 -21.17 2.85 12.65
N LEU A 103 -20.96 4.12 12.32
CA LEU A 103 -19.90 4.56 11.42
C LEU A 103 -19.00 5.50 12.20
N GLU A 104 -17.70 5.33 12.03
CA GLU A 104 -16.67 6.29 12.43
C GLU A 104 -15.79 6.46 11.20
N LEU A 105 -15.78 7.65 10.61
CA LEU A 105 -15.27 7.83 9.25
C LEU A 105 -13.86 8.41 9.22
N ALA A 106 -13.07 7.98 8.25
CA ALA A 106 -11.82 8.63 7.87
C ALA A 106 -11.78 8.90 6.36
N PHE A 107 -11.20 10.04 5.99
CA PHE A 107 -10.77 10.27 4.62
C PHE A 107 -9.59 9.37 4.30
N VAL A 108 -9.53 8.89 3.05
CA VAL A 108 -8.45 8.06 2.56
C VAL A 108 -7.67 8.81 1.49
N GLU A 109 -6.35 8.77 1.59
CA GLU A 109 -5.42 9.38 0.66
C GLU A 109 -4.31 8.40 0.33
N VAL A 110 -3.75 8.51 -0.87
CA VAL A 110 -2.67 7.64 -1.37
C VAL A 110 -1.47 8.47 -1.82
N SER A 111 -0.29 7.88 -1.72
CA SER A 111 0.95 8.49 -2.18
C SER A 111 1.91 7.45 -2.73
N SER A 112 2.63 7.80 -3.80
CA SER A 112 3.72 7.00 -4.36
C SER A 112 5.11 7.36 -3.79
N ASP A 113 5.26 8.52 -3.16
CA ASP A 113 6.56 9.05 -2.69
C ASP A 113 6.62 9.34 -1.18
N GLY A 114 5.47 9.31 -0.48
CA GLY A 114 5.38 9.64 0.95
C GLY A 114 5.35 11.15 1.24
N GLU A 115 5.36 12.00 0.23
CA GLU A 115 5.35 13.47 0.35
C GLU A 115 4.05 14.06 -0.21
N HIS A 116 3.64 13.63 -1.41
CA HIS A 116 2.43 14.10 -2.09
C HIS A 116 1.30 13.08 -1.92
N PHE A 117 0.21 13.52 -1.29
CA PHE A 117 -0.94 12.67 -1.00
C PHE A 117 -2.18 13.15 -1.75
N PHE A 118 -2.89 12.20 -2.34
CA PHE A 118 -4.05 12.42 -3.19
C PHE A 118 -5.27 11.75 -2.58
N ARG A 119 -6.31 12.53 -2.32
CA ARG A 119 -7.51 12.09 -1.61
C ARG A 119 -8.51 11.43 -2.55
N PHE A 120 -9.10 10.33 -2.11
CA PHE A 120 -10.27 9.75 -2.78
C PHE A 120 -11.45 10.73 -2.73
N PRO A 121 -12.24 10.87 -3.81
CA PRO A 121 -13.38 11.78 -3.84
C PRO A 121 -14.50 11.23 -2.95
N ALA A 122 -14.44 11.55 -1.65
CA ALA A 122 -15.36 11.11 -0.62
C ALA A 122 -16.68 11.90 -0.69
N ILE A 123 -17.82 11.22 -0.53
CA ILE A 123 -19.16 11.79 -0.71
C ILE A 123 -20.05 11.33 0.45
N SER A 124 -20.66 12.28 1.18
CA SER A 124 -21.58 11.95 2.29
C SER A 124 -22.93 12.64 2.13
N HIS A 125 -24.00 11.86 1.98
CA HIS A 125 -25.40 12.34 1.98
C HIS A 125 -26.08 12.16 3.34
N VAL A 126 -25.31 11.88 4.41
CA VAL A 126 -25.84 11.89 5.77
C VAL A 126 -26.46 13.26 6.06
N ASP A 127 -27.61 13.25 6.72
CA ASP A 127 -28.36 14.48 6.97
C ASP A 127 -27.57 15.43 7.89
N THR A 128 -27.67 16.73 7.65
CA THR A 128 -26.91 17.77 8.39
C THR A 128 -27.82 18.70 9.19
N LEU A 129 -29.08 18.31 9.43
CA LEU A 129 -30.04 19.09 10.21
C LEU A 129 -29.79 18.96 11.71
N THR A 130 -29.30 17.80 12.17
CA THR A 130 -29.04 17.50 13.58
C THR A 130 -27.66 16.87 13.74
N GLN A 131 -26.87 17.36 14.69
CA GLN A 131 -25.57 16.78 15.04
C GLN A 131 -25.75 15.33 15.49
N LEU A 132 -24.94 14.43 14.95
CA LEU A 132 -24.83 13.07 15.47
C LEU A 132 -23.90 13.05 16.68
N ASP A 133 -24.31 12.36 17.73
CA ASP A 133 -23.49 12.07 18.90
C ASP A 133 -22.88 10.65 18.82
N ASN A 134 -22.06 10.28 19.80
CA ASN A 134 -21.42 8.97 19.90
C ASN A 134 -22.38 7.78 20.06
N PHE A 135 -23.69 8.01 20.27
CA PHE A 135 -24.72 6.95 20.33
C PHE A 135 -25.61 6.93 19.09
N SER A 136 -25.32 7.81 18.13
CA SER A 136 -26.10 7.95 16.92
C SER A 136 -25.70 6.90 15.88
N TYR A 137 -26.65 6.61 14.99
CA TYR A 137 -26.45 5.70 13.88
C TYR A 137 -26.62 6.43 12.55
N SER A 138 -25.86 6.01 11.55
CA SER A 138 -25.85 6.56 10.20
C SER A 138 -26.23 5.50 9.16
N ASP A 139 -26.91 5.94 8.11
CA ASP A 139 -27.21 5.09 6.95
C ASP A 139 -25.98 4.98 6.05
N LEU A 140 -25.28 3.84 6.10
CA LEU A 140 -24.07 3.59 5.32
C LEU A 140 -24.28 3.70 3.80
N THR A 141 -25.52 3.63 3.31
CA THR A 141 -25.80 3.73 1.86
C THR A 141 -25.69 5.17 1.36
N LYS A 142 -25.45 6.11 2.28
CA LYS A 142 -25.25 7.54 2.01
C LYS A 142 -23.78 7.96 2.01
N VAL A 143 -22.84 7.07 2.33
CA VAL A 143 -21.40 7.36 2.34
C VAL A 143 -20.66 6.56 1.28
N HIS A 144 -19.72 7.22 0.61
CA HIS A 144 -18.82 6.66 -0.41
C HIS A 144 -17.41 7.21 -0.25
N ASN A 145 -16.40 6.38 -0.51
CA ASN A 145 -14.98 6.73 -0.42
C ASN A 145 -14.52 7.29 0.95
N PHE A 146 -15.17 6.84 2.02
CA PHE A 146 -14.70 6.97 3.40
C PHE A 146 -14.33 5.60 3.95
N ALA A 147 -13.29 5.51 4.78
CA ALA A 147 -13.07 4.33 5.62
C ALA A 147 -14.12 4.26 6.74
N GLY A 148 -14.23 3.12 7.42
CA GLY A 148 -15.16 2.94 8.55
C GLY A 148 -16.65 2.85 8.16
N LYS A 149 -16.91 2.51 6.90
CA LYS A 149 -18.27 2.29 6.40
C LYS A 149 -18.89 0.99 6.93
N TYR A 150 -18.07 0.00 7.28
CA TYR A 150 -18.50 -1.34 7.60
C TYR A 150 -18.01 -1.75 8.98
N ARG A 151 -18.85 -2.50 9.69
CA ARG A 151 -18.56 -3.10 10.99
C ARG A 151 -17.29 -3.96 10.97
N ALA A 152 -16.77 -4.21 12.18
CA ALA A 152 -15.63 -5.06 12.46
C ALA A 152 -15.54 -6.30 11.56
N LEU A 153 -14.30 -6.61 11.16
CA LEU A 153 -13.91 -7.70 10.25
C LEU A 153 -14.33 -7.53 8.77
N TYR A 154 -15.03 -6.44 8.42
CA TYR A 154 -15.31 -6.07 7.05
C TYR A 154 -14.58 -4.78 6.66
N GLY A 155 -13.68 -4.89 5.69
CA GLY A 155 -12.94 -3.76 5.15
C GLY A 155 -13.79 -2.99 4.13
N THR A 156 -13.60 -1.68 4.10
CA THR A 156 -14.13 -0.81 3.05
C THR A 156 -13.14 -0.80 1.88
N PRO A 157 -13.51 -1.31 0.69
CA PRO A 157 -12.60 -1.38 -0.45
C PRO A 157 -12.40 -0.01 -1.12
N PHE A 158 -11.21 0.20 -1.67
CA PHE A 158 -10.81 1.40 -2.41
C PHE A 158 -10.13 1.01 -3.71
N ASP A 159 -10.57 1.61 -4.81
CA ASP A 159 -10.06 1.40 -6.17
C ASP A 159 -9.23 2.63 -6.60
N LEU A 160 -7.93 2.46 -6.86
CA LEU A 160 -7.03 3.56 -7.19
C LEU A 160 -7.43 4.31 -8.46
N ASP A 161 -8.24 3.72 -9.35
CA ASP A 161 -8.82 4.41 -10.50
C ASP A 161 -9.77 5.56 -10.07
N GLU A 162 -10.34 5.51 -8.86
CA GLU A 162 -11.24 6.56 -8.35
C GLU A 162 -10.50 7.83 -7.90
N VAL A 163 -9.17 7.77 -7.69
CA VAL A 163 -8.36 8.95 -7.37
C VAL A 163 -8.10 9.73 -8.66
N PRO A 164 -8.27 11.07 -8.71
CA PRO A 164 -7.93 11.83 -9.91
C PRO A 164 -6.47 11.65 -10.34
N ASP A 165 -6.23 11.60 -11.65
CA ASP A 165 -4.86 11.52 -12.19
C ASP A 165 -4.07 12.79 -11.89
N ASP A 166 -2.83 12.62 -11.43
CA ASP A 166 -1.89 13.71 -11.19
C ASP A 166 -0.47 13.28 -11.61
N PRO A 167 0.33 14.16 -12.25
CA PRO A 167 1.71 13.83 -12.63
C PRO A 167 2.63 13.39 -11.48
N ALA A 168 2.33 13.77 -10.24
CA ALA A 168 3.09 13.36 -9.05
C ALA A 168 2.55 12.08 -8.40
N LEU A 169 1.44 11.51 -8.90
CA LEU A 169 0.90 10.24 -8.42
C LEU A 169 1.20 9.10 -9.41
N ASN A 170 2.06 8.17 -8.98
CA ASN A 170 2.21 6.90 -9.69
C ASN A 170 1.26 5.83 -9.11
N LYS A 171 0.07 5.70 -9.71
CA LYS A 171 -0.93 4.70 -9.32
C LYS A 171 -0.47 3.24 -9.49
N SER A 172 0.58 2.97 -10.25
CA SER A 172 1.16 1.61 -10.35
C SER A 172 2.20 1.31 -9.26
N ALA A 173 2.50 2.28 -8.39
CA ALA A 173 3.52 2.16 -7.35
C ALA A 173 3.17 3.00 -6.12
N VAL A 174 1.93 2.89 -5.63
CA VAL A 174 1.51 3.54 -4.38
C VAL A 174 2.22 2.86 -3.21
N THR A 175 2.90 3.64 -2.39
CA THR A 175 3.72 3.13 -1.27
C THR A 175 3.16 3.49 0.10
N HIS A 176 2.28 4.49 0.14
CA HIS A 176 1.68 4.98 1.38
C HIS A 176 0.16 5.14 1.24
N ILE A 177 -0.55 4.80 2.30
CA ILE A 177 -1.95 5.17 2.50
C ILE A 177 -2.02 6.07 3.73
N ARG A 178 -2.66 7.23 3.61
CA ARG A 178 -2.91 8.12 4.73
C ARG A 178 -4.40 8.17 5.05
N LEU A 179 -4.71 7.92 6.31
CA LEU A 179 -6.05 8.05 6.86
C LEU A 179 -6.10 9.32 7.68
N VAL A 180 -7.15 10.12 7.47
CA VAL A 180 -7.39 11.35 8.21
C VAL A 180 -8.78 11.26 8.83
N ASP A 181 -8.85 11.32 10.15
CA ASP A 181 -10.11 11.33 10.89
C ASP A 181 -11.06 12.40 10.34
N VAL A 182 -12.34 12.04 10.20
CA VAL A 182 -13.40 12.99 9.88
C VAL A 182 -13.87 13.63 11.18
N VAL A 183 -13.58 14.92 11.36
CA VAL A 183 -14.28 15.69 12.40
C VAL A 183 -15.74 15.89 11.97
N GLY A 184 -16.63 15.06 12.50
CA GLY A 184 -18.07 15.01 12.21
C GLY A 184 -18.90 16.18 12.74
N SER A 185 -18.26 17.21 13.28
CA SER A 185 -18.93 18.39 13.83
C SER A 185 -19.72 19.14 12.76
N LEU A 186 -20.91 19.62 13.09
CA LEU A 186 -21.66 20.59 12.29
C LEU A 186 -21.30 22.04 12.62
N GLN A 187 -20.40 22.26 13.58
CA GLN A 187 -19.92 23.60 13.91
C GLN A 187 -18.87 24.06 12.90
N ALA A 188 -19.08 25.24 12.29
CA ALA A 188 -18.24 25.74 11.21
C ALA A 188 -16.71 25.76 11.49
N PRO A 189 -16.22 26.05 12.72
CA PRO A 189 -14.78 26.03 13.00
C PRO A 189 -14.13 24.65 12.96
N TYR A 190 -14.90 23.57 13.08
CA TYR A 190 -14.38 22.21 13.28
C TYR A 190 -14.81 21.22 12.21
N ARG A 191 -15.85 21.55 11.43
CA ARG A 191 -16.45 20.59 10.50
C ARG A 191 -15.50 20.19 9.38
N SER A 192 -15.59 18.91 9.02
CA SER A 192 -15.05 18.39 7.77
C SER A 192 -16.03 18.59 6.61
N TYR A 193 -15.49 18.67 5.39
CA TYR A 193 -16.27 18.75 4.15
C TYR A 193 -15.91 17.59 3.22
N ASP A 194 -16.91 17.08 2.53
CA ASP A 194 -16.73 16.08 1.47
C ASP A 194 -16.22 16.72 0.16
N ASN A 195 -16.05 15.92 -0.89
CA ASN A 195 -15.52 16.36 -2.18
C ASN A 195 -16.44 17.38 -2.91
N GLU A 196 -17.71 17.50 -2.51
CA GLU A 196 -18.65 18.48 -3.06
C GLU A 196 -18.80 19.71 -2.17
N GLY A 197 -17.99 19.84 -1.12
CA GLY A 197 -18.07 20.93 -0.15
C GLY A 197 -19.26 20.82 0.79
N ARG A 198 -19.84 19.62 0.95
CA ARG A 198 -20.95 19.37 1.88
C ARG A 198 -20.39 18.97 3.24
N PRO A 199 -20.96 19.46 4.36
CA PRO A 199 -20.51 19.05 5.68
C PRO A 199 -20.66 17.53 5.86
N VAL A 200 -19.64 16.90 6.42
CA VAL A 200 -19.72 15.49 6.82
C VAL A 200 -20.22 15.43 8.26
N ASN A 201 -21.42 14.86 8.45
CA ASN A 201 -22.00 14.63 9.77
C ASN A 201 -21.68 13.20 10.19
N ASP A 202 -20.76 13.06 11.13
CA ASP A 202 -20.29 11.82 11.74
C ASP A 202 -20.41 11.98 13.27
N PRO A 203 -20.42 10.90 14.08
CA PRO A 203 -20.51 11.03 15.53
C PRO A 203 -19.51 12.04 16.09
N TRP A 204 -20.02 13.11 16.71
CA TRP A 204 -19.20 14.13 17.34
C TRP A 204 -20.03 14.94 18.37
N PRO A 205 -19.49 15.23 19.57
CA PRO A 205 -18.14 14.89 20.02
C PRO A 205 -18.03 13.44 20.52
N THR A 206 -16.84 12.86 20.39
CA THR A 206 -16.48 11.53 20.91
C THR A 206 -15.42 11.68 22.01
N GLU A 207 -15.80 12.26 23.16
CA GLU A 207 -14.87 12.63 24.23
C GLU A 207 -14.35 11.42 25.06
N PHE A 208 -13.74 10.45 24.39
CA PHE A 208 -13.18 9.24 24.99
C PHE A 208 -11.73 9.04 24.58
N ALA A 209 -11.02 8.17 25.31
CA ALA A 209 -9.68 7.69 24.95
C ALA A 209 -9.62 7.05 23.55
N SER A 210 -10.77 6.56 23.06
CA SER A 210 -10.95 5.91 21.76
C SER A 210 -11.74 6.76 20.76
N GLY A 211 -11.72 8.09 20.90
CA GLY A 211 -12.50 8.97 20.04
C GLY A 211 -12.02 8.97 18.58
N GLY A 212 -12.92 9.34 17.66
CA GLY A 212 -12.65 9.41 16.22
C GLY A 212 -12.55 8.04 15.56
N PHE A 213 -11.88 7.99 14.41
CA PHE A 213 -11.68 6.74 13.65
C PHE A 213 -10.79 5.71 14.39
N ASP A 214 -11.29 4.49 14.54
CA ASP A 214 -10.57 3.36 15.15
C ASP A 214 -9.93 2.46 14.07
N LEU A 215 -8.64 2.63 13.81
CA LEU A 215 -7.92 1.85 12.78
C LEU A 215 -7.55 0.45 13.30
N ASP A 216 -8.06 -0.58 12.62
CA ASP A 216 -7.74 -2.00 12.87
C ASP A 216 -6.67 -2.50 11.87
N ALA A 217 -6.88 -2.31 10.56
CA ALA A 217 -5.91 -2.75 9.55
C ALA A 217 -6.09 -2.09 8.18
N VAL A 218 -5.07 -2.24 7.32
CA VAL A 218 -5.21 -2.04 5.86
C VAL A 218 -4.72 -3.28 5.12
N GLY A 219 -5.65 -3.93 4.43
CA GLY A 219 -5.38 -5.10 3.60
C GLY A 219 -5.18 -4.71 2.14
N VAL A 220 -4.16 -5.26 1.49
CA VAL A 220 -3.83 -5.01 0.08
C VAL A 220 -4.33 -6.16 -0.79
N ILE A 221 -4.95 -5.82 -1.90
CA ILE A 221 -5.49 -6.74 -2.91
C ILE A 221 -4.46 -6.89 -4.03
N HIS A 222 -3.95 -5.77 -4.56
CA HIS A 222 -3.03 -5.76 -5.70
C HIS A 222 -1.65 -5.19 -5.33
N PHE A 223 -0.75 -6.04 -4.85
CA PHE A 223 0.67 -5.66 -4.82
C PHE A 223 1.30 -5.70 -6.22
N ALA A 224 2.15 -4.71 -6.49
CA ALA A 224 3.16 -4.75 -7.54
C ALA A 224 4.29 -5.70 -7.12
N PHE A 225 3.98 -6.99 -7.01
CA PHE A 225 5.02 -8.00 -6.89
C PHE A 225 5.90 -7.88 -8.14
N GLY A 226 7.20 -7.72 -7.97
CA GLY A 226 8.21 -7.73 -9.04
C GLY A 226 8.26 -9.09 -9.76
N THR A 227 7.18 -9.45 -10.41
CA THR A 227 6.99 -10.60 -11.29
C THR A 227 7.33 -10.23 -12.73
N GLY A 228 7.59 -8.94 -12.99
CA GLY A 228 8.40 -8.52 -14.12
C GLY A 228 9.80 -9.09 -13.95
N VAL A 229 10.22 -9.91 -14.91
CA VAL A 229 11.63 -9.87 -15.30
C VAL A 229 11.85 -8.40 -15.62
N ASP A 230 12.65 -7.68 -14.83
CA ASP A 230 13.12 -6.37 -15.24
C ASP A 230 13.58 -6.54 -16.70
N GLU A 231 12.93 -5.88 -17.65
CA GLU A 231 13.63 -5.54 -18.87
C GLU A 231 14.76 -4.67 -18.38
N TYR A 232 15.91 -5.30 -18.17
CA TYR A 232 17.09 -4.69 -17.65
C TYR A 232 17.30 -3.43 -18.47
N THR A 233 17.04 -2.25 -17.91
CA THR A 233 17.24 -0.99 -18.62
C THR A 233 18.73 -0.90 -18.87
N GLN A 234 19.13 -1.33 -20.07
CA GLN A 234 20.48 -1.78 -20.32
C GLN A 234 21.44 -0.61 -20.23
N LYS A 235 22.21 -0.54 -19.14
CA LYS A 235 23.41 0.28 -19.14
C LYS A 235 24.34 -0.27 -20.23
N SER A 236 24.82 0.60 -21.10
CA SER A 236 25.71 0.24 -22.22
C SER A 236 27.00 -0.44 -21.78
N ASP A 237 27.39 -0.24 -20.53
CA ASP A 237 28.74 -0.52 -20.03
C ASP A 237 28.85 -1.79 -19.17
N GLU A 238 27.78 -2.59 -19.10
CA GLU A 238 27.79 -3.83 -18.31
C GLU A 238 28.19 -5.05 -19.09
N LEU A 239 28.93 -5.97 -18.43
CA LEU A 239 29.32 -7.25 -19.02
C LEU A 239 28.10 -8.05 -19.45
N ARG A 240 28.15 -8.61 -20.65
CA ARG A 240 27.10 -9.47 -21.19
C ARG A 240 27.68 -10.79 -21.61
N ALA A 241 26.97 -11.88 -21.35
CA ALA A 241 27.37 -13.20 -21.81
C ALA A 241 26.33 -13.79 -22.76
N TRP A 242 26.77 -14.27 -23.92
CA TRP A 242 25.90 -14.98 -24.85
C TRP A 242 26.66 -16.04 -25.65
N PRO A 243 26.02 -17.15 -26.08
CA PRO A 243 24.75 -17.62 -25.52
C PRO A 243 24.90 -17.95 -24.03
N ASN A 244 23.87 -17.71 -23.24
CA ASN A 244 23.85 -18.09 -21.83
C ASN A 244 22.43 -18.57 -21.49
N PRO A 245 22.19 -19.89 -21.39
CA PRO A 245 23.17 -20.96 -21.26
C PRO A 245 24.01 -21.28 -22.52
N ALA A 246 25.20 -21.85 -22.34
CA ALA A 246 26.12 -22.28 -23.40
C ALA A 246 26.49 -23.76 -23.28
N THR A 247 26.72 -24.43 -24.42
CA THR A 247 27.27 -25.80 -24.48
C THR A 247 28.77 -25.78 -24.73
N ASP A 248 29.21 -25.19 -25.84
CA ASP A 248 30.63 -25.24 -26.24
C ASP A 248 31.38 -23.95 -25.95
N LEU A 249 30.69 -22.82 -26.12
CA LEU A 249 31.31 -21.51 -26.26
C LEU A 249 30.40 -20.42 -25.72
N ILE A 250 31.01 -19.45 -25.05
CA ILE A 250 30.33 -18.25 -24.54
C ILE A 250 31.17 -17.00 -24.83
N TYR A 251 30.52 -15.91 -25.22
CA TYR A 251 31.11 -14.62 -25.53
C TYR A 251 30.77 -13.63 -24.43
N ILE A 252 31.79 -12.95 -23.90
CA ILE A 252 31.67 -11.87 -22.92
C ILE A 252 31.87 -10.53 -23.63
N GLN A 253 30.84 -9.71 -23.72
CA GLN A 253 30.89 -8.35 -24.29
C GLN A 253 31.06 -7.28 -23.21
N ASN A 254 31.41 -6.07 -23.65
CA ASN A 254 31.64 -4.89 -22.79
C ASN A 254 32.77 -5.06 -21.77
N ILE A 255 33.70 -5.99 -22.05
CA ILE A 255 34.91 -6.13 -21.26
C ILE A 255 36.01 -5.25 -21.84
N GLY A 256 36.42 -4.21 -21.09
CA GLY A 256 37.48 -3.30 -21.56
C GLY A 256 38.78 -4.04 -21.92
N PRO A 257 39.56 -3.60 -22.93
CA PRO A 257 40.85 -4.21 -23.25
C PRO A 257 41.82 -4.15 -22.05
N GLY A 258 42.51 -5.26 -21.77
CA GLY A 258 43.46 -5.38 -20.67
C GLY A 258 42.83 -5.67 -19.30
N THR A 259 41.50 -5.77 -19.20
CA THR A 259 40.80 -6.11 -17.95
C THR A 259 41.13 -7.53 -17.52
N SER A 260 41.65 -7.66 -16.29
CA SER A 260 41.85 -8.96 -15.64
C SER A 260 40.51 -9.58 -15.26
N TYR A 261 40.37 -10.87 -15.51
CA TYR A 261 39.18 -11.64 -15.17
C TYR A 261 39.52 -13.01 -14.60
N THR A 262 38.57 -13.57 -13.87
CA THR A 262 38.60 -14.91 -13.28
C THR A 262 37.29 -15.62 -13.57
N LEU A 263 37.36 -16.87 -14.01
CA LEU A 263 36.20 -17.77 -14.07
C LEU A 263 36.24 -18.69 -12.85
N ILE A 264 35.13 -18.78 -12.13
CA ILE A 264 35.01 -19.53 -10.89
C ILE A 264 33.83 -20.49 -11.01
N SER A 265 33.94 -21.70 -10.49
CA SER A 265 32.79 -22.62 -10.34
C SER A 265 31.84 -22.17 -9.21
N SER A 266 30.65 -22.75 -9.16
CA SER A 266 29.68 -22.51 -8.07
C SER A 266 30.19 -22.85 -6.66
N THR A 267 31.20 -23.72 -6.55
CA THR A 267 31.84 -24.08 -5.27
C THR A 267 32.99 -23.15 -4.89
N GLY A 268 33.29 -22.12 -5.69
CA GLY A 268 34.37 -21.17 -5.44
C GLY A 268 35.74 -21.59 -5.98
N SER A 269 35.86 -22.76 -6.64
CA SER A 269 37.12 -23.15 -7.27
C SER A 269 37.39 -22.34 -8.53
N VAL A 270 38.59 -21.76 -8.63
CA VAL A 270 39.05 -21.01 -9.81
C VAL A 270 39.30 -21.97 -10.96
N ILE A 271 38.62 -21.73 -12.08
CA ILE A 271 38.75 -22.52 -13.31
C ILE A 271 39.85 -21.94 -14.19
N LEU A 272 39.86 -20.62 -14.38
CA LEU A 272 40.90 -19.92 -15.14
C LEU A 272 41.01 -18.46 -14.71
N ASN A 273 42.18 -17.88 -14.97
CA ASN A 273 42.45 -16.45 -14.90
C ASN A 273 42.93 -15.98 -16.28
N GLY A 274 42.60 -14.75 -16.65
CA GLY A 274 43.05 -14.18 -17.90
C GLY A 274 42.96 -12.65 -17.95
N ARG A 275 43.30 -12.10 -19.11
CA ARG A 275 43.09 -10.69 -19.45
C ARG A 275 42.43 -10.60 -20.82
N SER A 276 41.46 -9.70 -20.96
CA SER A 276 40.80 -9.43 -22.24
C SER A 276 41.75 -8.76 -23.21
N ALA A 277 41.73 -9.17 -24.48
CA ALA A 277 42.47 -8.50 -25.54
C ALA A 277 41.65 -7.41 -26.24
N SER A 278 40.32 -7.50 -26.21
CA SER A 278 39.39 -6.61 -26.91
C SER A 278 38.10 -6.42 -26.11
N GLY A 279 37.18 -5.60 -26.63
CA GLY A 279 35.82 -5.37 -26.11
C GLY A 279 34.93 -6.62 -26.05
N THR A 280 35.37 -7.73 -26.65
CA THR A 280 34.71 -9.03 -26.56
C THR A 280 35.73 -10.12 -26.27
N LEU A 281 35.39 -11.01 -25.35
CA LEU A 281 36.19 -12.17 -24.95
C LEU A 281 35.42 -13.46 -25.28
N GLN A 282 36.12 -14.45 -25.82
CA GLN A 282 35.57 -15.77 -26.10
C GLN A 282 36.09 -16.77 -25.07
N LEU A 283 35.19 -17.55 -24.45
CA LEU A 283 35.51 -18.57 -23.46
C LEU A 283 35.03 -19.94 -23.93
N GLN A 284 35.92 -20.93 -23.84
CA GLN A 284 35.63 -22.33 -24.13
C GLN A 284 34.95 -22.96 -22.91
N MET A 285 33.77 -23.55 -23.14
CA MET A 285 32.92 -24.15 -22.11
C MET A 285 32.80 -25.67 -22.29
N ALA A 286 33.14 -26.22 -23.46
CA ALA A 286 32.95 -27.63 -23.82
C ALA A 286 33.54 -28.64 -22.81
N ALA A 287 34.71 -28.31 -22.23
CA ALA A 287 35.40 -29.17 -21.26
C ALA A 287 34.89 -29.03 -19.81
N LEU A 288 33.96 -28.10 -19.56
CA LEU A 288 33.40 -27.86 -18.23
C LEU A 288 32.20 -28.77 -17.97
N ALA A 289 32.04 -29.20 -16.73
CA ALA A 289 30.85 -29.94 -16.31
C ALA A 289 29.60 -29.04 -16.39
N PRO A 290 28.40 -29.60 -16.67
CA PRO A 290 27.15 -28.86 -16.56
C PRO A 290 27.00 -28.21 -15.19
N GLY A 291 26.64 -26.93 -15.15
CA GLY A 291 26.56 -26.18 -13.90
C GLY A 291 26.69 -24.66 -14.07
N ILE A 292 26.72 -23.97 -12.94
CA ILE A 292 26.85 -22.51 -12.86
C ILE A 292 28.30 -22.13 -12.61
N TYR A 293 28.78 -21.18 -13.39
CA TYR A 293 30.10 -20.55 -13.28
C TYR A 293 29.93 -19.04 -13.11
N TYR A 294 30.89 -18.38 -12.47
CA TYR A 294 30.90 -16.94 -12.28
C TYR A 294 32.11 -16.34 -12.99
N PHE A 295 31.84 -15.41 -13.90
CA PHE A 295 32.86 -14.60 -14.56
C PHE A 295 33.01 -13.29 -13.81
N LYS A 296 34.19 -13.04 -13.23
CA LYS A 296 34.46 -11.92 -12.35
C LYS A 296 35.59 -11.04 -12.87
N THR A 297 35.37 -9.74 -12.88
CA THR A 297 36.40 -8.70 -13.02
C THR A 297 36.56 -7.96 -11.69
N ALA A 298 37.38 -6.90 -11.63
CA ALA A 298 37.48 -6.08 -10.42
C ALA A 298 36.18 -5.31 -10.12
N GLN A 299 35.37 -5.00 -11.14
CA GLN A 299 34.18 -4.15 -11.02
C GLN A 299 32.86 -4.91 -11.15
N GLN A 300 32.84 -6.03 -11.87
CA GLN A 300 31.60 -6.70 -12.28
C GLN A 300 31.72 -8.22 -12.13
N CYS A 301 30.57 -8.87 -11.91
CA CYS A 301 30.47 -10.32 -11.84
C CYS A 301 29.18 -10.75 -12.55
N ILE A 302 29.26 -11.72 -13.45
CA ILE A 302 28.09 -12.28 -14.15
C ILE A 302 28.10 -13.80 -14.06
N ALA A 303 26.90 -14.39 -13.99
CA ALA A 303 26.73 -15.84 -13.97
C ALA A 303 26.69 -16.40 -15.40
N LEU A 304 27.39 -17.50 -15.63
CA LEU A 304 27.44 -18.27 -16.86
C LEU A 304 26.90 -19.68 -16.59
N VAL A 305 25.97 -20.14 -17.41
CA VAL A 305 25.34 -21.46 -17.27
C VAL A 305 25.88 -22.38 -18.36
N LYS A 306 26.55 -23.47 -17.96
CA LYS A 306 26.97 -24.57 -18.84
C LYS A 306 25.87 -25.64 -18.87
N GLN A 307 25.38 -25.96 -20.06
CA GLN A 307 24.52 -27.11 -20.33
C GLN A 307 25.34 -28.30 -20.82
#